data_AF-A0AAV1XXP8-F1
#
_entry.id   AF-A0AAV1XXP8-F1
#
_cell.length_a   1.000
_cell.length_b   1.000
_cell.length_c   1.000
_cell.angle_alpha   90.00
_cell.angle_beta   90.00
_cell.angle_gamma   90.00
#
_symmetry.space_group_name_H-M   'P 1'
#
loop_
_entity.id
_entity.type
_entity.pdbx_description
1 polymer ?
#
loop_
_entity_poly.entity_id
_entity_poly.type
_entity_poly.pdbx_seq_one_letter_code
_entity_poly.pdbx_strand_id
1 'polypeptide(L)' 'MHTDDNLQRRGCSLVSICTLCKAHLETSEHLYLSCPFVIPIWQWLSSVFPIQFNLSSIADILKACNFH' A
#
# COMPACT_ATOMS: atom_id res chain seq x y z
N MET A 1 7.64 12.74 -4.38
CA MET A 1 6.70 13.79 -4.80
C MET A 1 5.34 13.15 -4.96
N HIS A 2 4.41 13.45 -4.05
CA HIS A 2 3.03 12.95 -4.06
C HIS A 2 2.19 14.01 -4.78
N THR A 3 2.23 13.98 -6.11
CA THR A 3 1.67 15.07 -6.94
C THR A 3 0.16 14.94 -7.11
N ASP A 4 -0.40 13.73 -6.96
CA ASP A 4 -1.79 13.43 -7.31
C ASP A 4 -2.82 13.76 -6.21
N ASP A 5 -2.44 13.70 -4.93
CA ASP A 5 -3.35 14.04 -3.82
C ASP A 5 -3.85 15.49 -3.89
N ASN A 6 -2.99 16.41 -4.32
CA ASN A 6 -3.34 17.83 -4.43
C ASN A 6 -4.22 18.11 -5.66
N LEU A 7 -4.17 17.24 -6.67
CA LEU A 7 -4.96 17.34 -7.90
C LEU A 7 -6.36 16.76 -7.71
N GLN A 8 -6.50 15.63 -7.00
CA GLN A 8 -7.81 15.07 -6.64
C GLN A 8 -8.63 16.03 -5.76
N ARG A 9 -7.98 16.71 -4.81
CA ARG A 9 -8.62 17.69 -3.91
C ARG A 9 -9.22 18.90 -4.64
N ARG A 10 -8.87 19.13 -5.91
CA ARG A 10 -9.36 20.22 -6.77
C ARG A 10 -10.45 19.79 -7.76
N GLY A 11 -10.96 18.56 -7.65
CA GLY A 11 -12.07 18.08 -8.48
C GLY A 11 -11.67 17.57 -9.86
N CYS A 12 -10.38 17.43 -10.14
CA CYS A 12 -9.91 16.69 -11.32
C CYS A 12 -10.06 15.19 -11.05
N SER A 13 -11.03 14.55 -11.71
CA SER A 13 -11.15 13.08 -11.74
C SER A 13 -10.01 12.50 -12.56
N LEU A 14 -8.81 12.50 -11.98
CA LEU A 14 -7.75 11.63 -12.42
C LEU A 14 -8.23 10.23 -12.07
N VAL A 15 -8.54 9.44 -13.10
CA VAL A 15 -8.69 7.99 -12.96
C VAL A 15 -7.30 7.47 -12.64
N SER A 16 -6.85 7.65 -11.40
CA SER A 16 -5.55 7.19 -10.93
C SER A 16 -5.67 5.68 -10.82
N ILE A 17 -5.56 4.96 -11.93
CA ILE A 17 -5.47 3.51 -11.92
C ILE A 17 -4.09 3.18 -11.40
N CYS A 18 -4.01 2.26 -10.44
CA CYS A 18 -2.77 1.79 -9.87
C CYS A 18 -1.82 1.36 -10.98
N THR A 19 -0.67 2.02 -11.07
CA THR A 19 0.33 1.75 -12.11
C THR A 19 0.94 0.34 -11.99
N LEU A 20 0.90 -0.24 -10.80
CA LEU A 20 1.47 -1.56 -10.49
C LEU A 20 0.56 -2.71 -10.95
N CYS A 21 -0.73 -2.69 -10.56
CA CYS A 21 -1.66 -3.76 -10.93
C CYS A 21 -2.50 -3.46 -12.18
N LYS A 22 -2.58 -2.18 -12.58
CA LYS A 22 -3.37 -1.67 -13.71
C LYS A 22 -4.85 -2.07 -13.70
N ALA A 23 -5.37 -2.45 -12.53
CA ALA A 23 -6.70 -3.05 -12.39
C ALA A 23 -7.60 -2.34 -11.37
N HIS A 24 -7.02 -1.61 -10.41
CA HIS A 24 -7.76 -0.95 -9.32
C HIS A 24 -7.38 0.53 -9.21
N LEU A 25 -8.19 1.30 -8.48
CA LEU A 25 -7.85 2.67 -8.12
C LEU A 25 -6.55 2.70 -7.28
N GLU A 26 -5.69 3.63 -7.62
CA GLU A 26 -4.47 3.97 -6.91
C GLU A 26 -4.86 4.76 -5.66
N THR A 27 -4.83 4.06 -4.54
CA THR A 27 -4.91 4.66 -3.21
C THR A 27 -3.70 4.17 -2.41
N SER A 28 -3.35 4.89 -1.34
CA SER A 28 -2.28 4.44 -0.44
C SER A 28 -2.58 3.06 0.14
N GLU A 29 -3.83 2.80 0.55
CA GLU A 29 -4.25 1.48 1.04
C GLU A 29 -4.09 0.41 -0.05
N HIS A 30 -4.45 0.71 -1.29
CA HIS A 30 -4.22 -0.22 -2.39
C HIS A 30 -2.72 -0.49 -2.56
N LEU A 31 -1.91 0.55 -2.77
CA LEU A 31 -0.48 0.42 -3.06
C LEU A 31 0.29 -0.37 -1.99
N TYR A 32 -0.06 -0.19 -0.71
CA TYR A 32 0.69 -0.78 0.39
C TYR A 32 0.06 -2.04 0.99
N LEU A 33 -1.26 -2.22 0.92
CA LEU A 33 -1.95 -3.28 1.67
C LEU A 33 -2.59 -4.35 0.79
N SER A 34 -3.19 -3.95 -0.34
CA SER A 34 -4.06 -4.85 -1.13
C SER A 34 -3.67 -5.00 -2.59
N CYS A 35 -2.66 -4.29 -3.07
CA CYS A 35 -2.21 -4.41 -4.46
C CYS A 35 -1.69 -5.83 -4.72
N PRO A 36 -2.17 -6.53 -5.77
CA PRO A 36 -1.65 -7.84 -6.14
C PRO A 36 -0.12 -7.88 -6.33
N PHE A 37 0.48 -6.73 -6.66
CA PHE A 37 1.93 -6.57 -6.73
C PHE A 37 2.62 -6.58 -5.36
N VAL A 38 2.00 -6.00 -4.33
CA VAL A 38 2.61 -5.84 -2.99
C VAL A 38 2.40 -7.06 -2.10
N ILE A 39 1.34 -7.85 -2.32
CA ILE A 39 1.07 -9.07 -1.52
C ILE A 39 2.26 -10.05 -1.52
N PRO A 40 2.89 -10.40 -2.67
CA PRO A 40 4.07 -11.26 -2.68
C PRO A 40 5.28 -10.67 -1.94
N ILE A 41 5.43 -9.34 -1.95
CA ILE A 41 6.52 -8.65 -1.24
C ILE A 41 6.35 -8.82 0.27
N TRP A 42 5.12 -8.65 0.78
CA TRP A 42 4.82 -8.90 2.19
C TRP A 42 5.02 -10.36 2.58
N GLN A 43 4.61 -11.31 1.73
CA GLN A 43 4.86 -12.74 1.97
C GLN A 43 6.35 -13.05 2.03
N TRP A 44 7.15 -12.48 1.13
CA TRP A 44 8.60 -12.61 1.16
C TRP A 44 9.19 -11.98 2.43
N LEU A 45 8.77 -10.78 2.82
CA LEU A 45 9.23 -10.13 4.05
C LEU A 45 8.90 -10.98 5.29
N SER A 46 7.69 -11.54 5.39
CA SER A 46 7.30 -12.47 6.46
C SER A 46 8.11 -13.77 6.46
N SER A 47 8.72 -14.15 5.35
CA SER A 47 9.62 -15.31 5.28
C SER A 47 11.05 -14.99 5.75
N VAL A 48 11.46 -13.73 5.63
CA VAL A 48 12.80 -13.26 6.02
C VAL A 48 12.84 -12.88 7.50
N PHE A 49 11.78 -12.25 8.00
CA PHE A 49 11.69 -11.81 9.39
C PHE A 49 10.72 -12.70 10.17
N PRO A 50 10.98 -13.01 11.45
CA PRO A 50 10.05 -13.71 12.32
C PRO A 50 8.90 -12.78 12.80
N ILE A 51 8.37 -11.95 11.90
CA ILE A 51 7.36 -10.93 12.16
C ILE A 51 6.13 -11.27 11.31
N GLN A 52 4.96 -11.28 11.95
CA GLN A 52 3.69 -11.43 11.27
C GLN A 52 3.14 -10.05 10.91
N PHE A 53 3.12 -9.70 9.62
CA PHE A 53 2.56 -8.43 9.16
C PHE A 53 1.05 -8.52 9.00
N ASN A 54 0.31 -7.66 9.73
CA ASN A 54 -1.13 -7.49 9.54
C ASN A 54 -1.38 -6.37 8.52
N LEU A 55 -1.92 -6.72 7.34
CA LEU A 55 -2.18 -5.78 6.25
C LEU A 55 -3.56 -5.10 6.33
N SER A 56 -4.23 -5.15 7.49
CA SER A 56 -5.53 -4.49 7.70
C SER A 56 -5.41 -2.96 7.71
N SER A 57 -4.25 -2.43 8.12
CA SER A 57 -3.95 -1.01 8.08
C SER A 57 -2.43 -0.78 8.07
N ILE A 58 -1.99 0.34 7.50
CA ILE A 58 -0.58 0.78 7.57
C ILE A 58 -0.13 0.89 9.04
N ALA A 59 -1.01 1.34 9.94
CA ALA A 59 -0.68 1.44 11.37
C ALA A 59 -0.34 0.09 11.99
N ASP A 60 -1.02 -0.99 11.59
CA ASP A 60 -0.78 -2.33 12.13
C ASP A 60 0.53 -2.94 11.61
N ILE A 61 0.90 -2.61 10.37
CA ILE A 61 2.23 -2.94 9.83
C ILE A 61 3.32 -2.25 10.66
N LEU A 62 3.18 -0.95 10.93
CA LEU A 62 4.17 -0.19 11.69
C LEU A 62 4.31 -0.69 13.14
N LYS A 63 3.22 -1.11 13.77
CA LYS A 63 3.26 -1.74 15.11
C LYS A 63 4.10 -3.02 15.10
N ALA A 64 4.03 -3.82 14.03
CA ALA A 64 4.81 -5.06 13.93
C ALA A 64 6.32 -4.80 13.91
N CYS A 65 6.76 -3.64 13.40
CA CYS A 65 8.16 -3.22 13.37
C CYS A 65 8.65 -2.62 14.70
N ASN A 66 7.75 -2.24 15.60
CA ASN A 66 8.08 -1.49 16.82
C ASN A 66 8.50 -2.37 18.00
N PHE A 67 8.78 -3.65 17.77
CA PHE A 67 9.19 -4.62 18.79
C PHE A 67 10.69 -4.56 19.15
N HIS A 68 11.29 -3.36 19.14
CA HIS A 68 12.70 -3.16 19.49
C HIS A 68 12.88 -2.25 20.71
#